data_AF-A0A0S7WXW0-F1
#
_entry.id   AF-A0A0S7WXW0-F1
#
_cell.length_a   1.000
_cell.length_b   1.000
_cell.length_c   1.000
_cell.angle_alpha   90.00
_cell.angle_beta   90.00
_cell.angle_gamma   90.00
#
_symmetry.space_group_name_H-M   'P 1'
#
loop_
_entity.id
_entity.type
_entity.pdbx_description
1 polymer ?
#
loop_
_entity_poly.entity_id
_entity_poly.type
_entity_poly.pdbx_seq_one_letter_code
_entity_poly.pdbx_strand_id
1 'polypeptide(L)' 'MAKKKKPFLKLQCKECKEINYFTQKPKTMEDKLELKKFCKWCRKHTAHKEVKK' A
#
# COMPACT_ATOMS: atom_id res chain seq x y z
N MET A 1 -14.80 -22.67 -12.25
CA MET A 1 -15.12 -21.27 -11.85
C MET A 1 -13.80 -20.54 -11.55
N ALA A 2 -13.34 -19.65 -12.44
CA ALA A 2 -12.05 -18.98 -12.29
C ALA A 2 -12.09 -17.95 -11.16
N LYS A 3 -11.36 -18.19 -10.06
CA LYS A 3 -11.16 -17.21 -8.99
C LYS A 3 -10.41 -16.00 -9.56
N LYS A 4 -11.10 -14.90 -9.82
CA LYS A 4 -10.51 -13.60 -10.20
C LYS A 4 -9.42 -13.25 -9.18
N LYS A 5 -8.15 -13.26 -9.60
CA LYS A 5 -7.02 -12.79 -8.78
C LYS A 5 -7.23 -11.30 -8.50
N LYS A 6 -7.57 -10.95 -7.27
CA LYS A 6 -7.64 -9.55 -6.83
C LYS A 6 -6.21 -8.97 -6.89
N PRO A 7 -5.98 -7.82 -7.56
CA PRO A 7 -4.66 -7.23 -7.62
C PRO A 7 -4.24 -6.78 -6.22
N PHE A 8 -3.06 -7.24 -5.80
CA PHE A 8 -2.42 -6.73 -4.59
C PHE A 8 -1.89 -5.33 -4.86
N LEU A 9 -2.30 -4.39 -4.03
CA LEU A 9 -1.82 -3.01 -4.05
C LEU A 9 -0.55 -2.91 -3.21
N LYS A 10 0.46 -2.23 -3.75
CA LYS A 10 1.70 -1.95 -3.03
C LYS A 10 1.55 -0.64 -2.28
N LEU A 11 2.00 -0.59 -1.04
CA LEU A 11 2.08 0.63 -0.23
C LEU A 11 3.55 1.03 -0.08
N GLN A 12 3.88 2.19 -0.62
CA GLN A 12 5.23 2.75 -0.62
C GLN A 12 5.34 3.82 0.47
N CYS A 13 6.37 3.76 1.29
CA CYS A 13 6.66 4.82 2.24
C CYS A 13 7.10 6.11 1.52
N LYS A 14 6.61 7.27 1.97
CA LYS A 14 6.98 8.57 1.40
C LYS A 14 8.45 8.96 1.62
N GLU A 15 9.09 8.45 2.68
CA GLU A 15 10.45 8.83 3.07
C GLU A 15 11.50 7.84 2.53
N CYS A 16 11.35 6.55 2.86
CA CYS A 16 12.26 5.50 2.41
C CYS A 16 12.02 5.10 0.93
N LYS A 17 10.88 5.51 0.32
CA LYS A 17 10.43 5.06 -1.02
C LYS A 17 10.35 3.53 -1.17
N GLU A 18 10.43 2.80 -0.07
CA GLU A 18 10.35 1.36 -0.06
C GLU A 18 8.92 0.87 0.08
N ILE A 19 8.68 -0.30 -0.52
CA ILE A 19 7.40 -0.97 -0.52
C ILE A 19 7.39 -1.94 0.65
N ASN A 20 6.82 -1.52 1.77
CA ASN A 20 6.79 -2.30 3.00
C ASN A 20 5.52 -3.13 3.17
N TYR A 21 4.43 -2.76 2.48
CA TYR A 21 3.13 -3.40 2.67
C TYR A 21 2.45 -3.74 1.35
N PHE A 22 1.77 -4.88 1.35
CA PHE A 22 0.92 -5.34 0.26
C PHE A 22 -0.49 -5.48 0.81
N THR A 23 -1.45 -4.74 0.26
CA THR A 23 -2.85 -4.79 0.71
C THR A 23 -3.75 -5.19 -0.44
N GLN A 24 -4.82 -5.91 -0.12
CA GLN A 24 -5.89 -6.15 -1.09
C GLN A 24 -6.93 -5.05 -0.90
N LYS A 25 -7.04 -4.15 -1.87
CA LYS A 25 -8.11 -3.16 -1.86
C LYS A 25 -9.32 -3.69 -2.63
N PRO A 26 -10.54 -3.64 -2.07
CA PRO A 26 -11.75 -3.92 -2.83
C PRO A 26 -11.92 -2.86 -3.94
N LYS A 27 -12.47 -3.28 -5.08
CA LYS A 27 -12.63 -2.44 -6.28
C LYS A 27 -13.51 -1.19 -6.05
N THR A 28 -14.24 -1.14 -4.94
CA THR A 28 -15.14 -0.06 -4.52
C THR A 28 -14.44 1.11 -3.80
N MET A 29 -13.19 0.95 -3.35
CA MET A 29 -12.43 2.08 -2.76
C MET A 29 -11.58 2.78 -3.83
N GLU A 30 -12.15 3.80 -4.46
CA GLU A 30 -11.47 4.70 -5.40
C GLU A 30 -10.57 5.76 -4.72
N ASP A 31 -10.74 5.95 -3.40
CA ASP A 31 -10.02 7.01 -2.67
C ASP A 31 -8.55 6.65 -2.39
N LYS A 32 -7.62 7.58 -2.63
CA LYS A 32 -6.17 7.36 -2.45
C LYS A 32 -5.87 6.91 -1.01
N LEU A 33 -5.43 5.66 -0.83
CA LEU A 33 -5.09 5.16 0.51
C LEU A 33 -3.75 5.75 0.97
N GLU A 34 -3.82 6.76 1.84
CA GLU A 34 -2.67 7.26 2.60
C GLU A 34 -2.74 6.74 4.04
N LEU A 35 -1.99 5.69 4.34
CA LEU A 35 -1.97 5.08 5.68
C LEU A 35 -0.71 5.48 6.43
N LYS A 36 -0.86 5.97 7.67
CA LYS A 36 0.27 6.14 8.59
C LYS A 36 0.66 4.77 9.15
N LYS A 37 1.74 4.19 8.62
CA LYS A 37 2.31 2.91 9.04
C LYS A 37 3.77 3.07 9.41
N PHE A 38 4.28 2.15 10.20
CA PHE A 38 5.69 2.13 10.59
C PHE A 38 6.57 1.71 9.39
N CYS A 39 7.50 2.57 8.94
CA CYS A 39 8.57 2.11 8.01
C CYS A 39 9.69 1.50 8.85
N LYS A 40 9.99 0.21 8.63
CA LYS A 40 11.09 -0.50 9.31
C LYS A 40 12.44 0.17 9.09
N TRP A 41 12.65 0.78 7.93
CA TRP A 41 13.89 1.45 7.54
C TRP A 41 14.05 2.82 8.20
N CYS A 42 12.99 3.63 8.20
CA CYS A 42 13.01 4.93 8.87
C CYS A 42 12.87 4.81 10.40
N ARG A 43 12.43 3.66 10.91
CA ARG A 43 12.09 3.41 12.33
C ARG A 43 11.08 4.41 12.90
N LYS A 44 10.20 4.94 12.05
CA LYS A 44 9.15 5.90 12.42
C LYS A 44 7.85 5.62 11.68
N HIS A 45 6.75 6.16 12.20
CA HIS A 45 5.44 6.12 11.54
C HIS A 45 5.38 7.18 10.45
N THR A 46 5.22 6.74 9.20
CA THR A 46 5.25 7.59 8.02
C THR A 46 4.00 7.37 7.18
N ALA A 47 3.63 8.38 6.40
CA ALA A 47 2.58 8.24 5.41
C ALA A 47 3.06 7.29 4.30
N HIS A 48 2.38 6.15 4.17
CA HIS A 48 2.55 5.22 3.06
C HIS A 48 1.48 5.51 2.02
N LYS A 49 1.91 5.72 0.77
CA LYS A 49 1.05 5.98 -0.38
C LYS A 49 0.84 4.69 -1.16
N GLU A 50 -0.36 4.51 -1.71
CA GLU A 50 -0.62 3.45 -2.66
C GLU A 50 0.16 3.65 -3.97
N VAL A 51 0.80 2.59 -4.43
CA VAL A 51 1.43 2.48 -5.74
C VAL A 51 0.65 1.43 -6.53
N LYS A 52 -0.25 1.93 -7.39
CA LYS A 52 -0.79 1.17 -8.51
C LYS A 52 0.23 1.23 -9.65
N LYS A 53 0.71 0.09 -10.11
CA LYS A 53 1.24 -0.05 -11.46
C LYS A 53 0.20 -0.78 -12.29
#